data_AF-A0A838TLP4-F1
#
_entry.id   AF-A0A838TLP4-F1
#
_cell.length_a   1.000
_cell.length_b   1.000
_cell.length_c   1.000
_cell.angle_alpha   90.00
_cell.angle_beta   90.00
_cell.angle_gamma   90.00
#
_symmetry.space_group_name_H-M   'P 1'
#
loop_
_entity.id
_entity.type
_entity.pdbx_description
1 polymer ?
#
loop_
_entity_poly.entity_id
_entity_poly.type
_entity_poly.pdbx_seq_one_letter_code
_entity_poly.pdbx_strand_id
1 'polypeptide(L)'
;MNENEKQMSEAESLSIISGMINRAKNRFSETGTLYLLWGWVILVCCITQFVSLKYFNYQKGYQVWFLTWLAVIYQFIYLAKTKKREKVKTYTDEIMGFVWLTFMICGVVMVFILIKLKVFVAINPLILVLYGMPTFLSGIILKYKPLIIGGISCWVLALLSPLVPIEYHLLLLACAVIAAWIIPGYLLRSKYKKENI
;
A
#
# COMPACT_ATOMS: atom_id res chain seq x y z
N MET A 1 -54.32 -20.69 -5.66
CA MET A 1 -53.23 -21.67 -5.81
C MET A 1 -52.74 -21.53 -7.25
N ASN A 2 -51.69 -20.75 -7.49
CA ASN A 2 -51.07 -20.60 -8.81
C ASN A 2 -49.57 -20.88 -8.66
N GLU A 3 -49.22 -22.15 -8.86
CA GLU A 3 -47.86 -22.65 -8.98
C GLU A 3 -47.32 -22.27 -10.37
N ASN A 4 -46.48 -21.25 -10.42
CA ASN A 4 -45.63 -20.96 -11.58
C ASN A 4 -44.17 -21.06 -11.11
N GLU A 5 -43.81 -22.24 -10.61
CA GLU A 5 -42.41 -22.62 -10.44
C GLU A 5 -41.86 -22.95 -11.83
N LYS A 6 -41.35 -21.92 -12.53
CA LYS A 6 -40.46 -22.12 -13.66
C LYS A 6 -39.30 -22.99 -13.17
N GLN A 7 -39.32 -24.27 -13.50
CA GLN A 7 -38.16 -25.15 -13.37
C GLN A 7 -37.02 -24.51 -14.16
N MET A 8 -36.09 -23.89 -13.43
CA MET A 8 -34.85 -23.39 -14.00
C MET A 8 -34.16 -24.57 -14.70
N SER A 9 -33.87 -24.42 -16.00
CA SER A 9 -33.09 -25.41 -16.74
C SER A 9 -31.76 -25.63 -16.01
N GLU A 10 -31.30 -26.87 -15.90
CA GLU A 10 -30.03 -27.20 -15.22
C GLU A 10 -28.87 -26.33 -15.72
N ALA A 11 -28.84 -26.01 -17.01
CA ALA A 11 -27.84 -25.11 -17.61
C ALA A 11 -27.94 -23.66 -17.08
N GLU A 12 -29.15 -23.17 -16.83
CA GLU A 12 -29.38 -21.83 -16.25
C GLU A 12 -28.92 -21.81 -14.80
N SER A 13 -29.23 -22.85 -14.01
CA SER A 13 -28.76 -22.99 -12.63
C SER A 13 -27.23 -23.10 -12.54
N LEU A 14 -26.58 -23.86 -13.44
CA LEU A 14 -25.13 -23.96 -13.51
C LEU A 14 -24.49 -22.64 -13.97
N SER A 15 -25.12 -21.91 -14.89
CA SER A 15 -24.65 -20.59 -15.33
C SER A 15 -24.78 -19.54 -14.22
N ILE A 16 -25.82 -19.63 -13.39
CA ILE A 16 -26.01 -18.76 -12.22
C ILE A 16 -25.01 -19.11 -11.13
N ILE A 17 -24.82 -20.40 -10.81
CA ILE A 17 -23.83 -20.86 -9.82
C ILE A 17 -22.42 -20.49 -10.28
N SER A 18 -22.05 -20.77 -11.53
CA SER A 18 -20.75 -20.36 -12.07
C SER A 18 -20.61 -18.85 -12.11
N GLY A 19 -21.66 -18.11 -12.46
CA GLY A 19 -21.69 -16.65 -12.40
C GLY A 19 -21.55 -16.11 -10.96
N MET A 20 -22.13 -16.77 -9.97
CA MET A 20 -21.98 -16.43 -8.54
C MET A 20 -20.59 -16.78 -8.02
N ILE A 21 -20.04 -17.94 -8.39
CA ILE A 21 -18.68 -18.37 -8.06
C ILE A 21 -17.65 -17.44 -8.72
N ASN A 22 -17.82 -17.07 -9.99
CA ASN A 22 -16.93 -16.12 -10.67
C ASN A 22 -17.04 -14.71 -10.09
N ARG A 23 -18.25 -14.25 -9.76
CA ARG A 23 -18.45 -12.96 -9.07
C ARG A 23 -17.85 -12.94 -7.67
N ALA A 24 -17.84 -14.09 -6.97
CA ALA A 24 -17.15 -14.24 -5.69
C ALA A 24 -15.62 -14.30 -5.86
N LYS A 25 -15.12 -14.86 -6.97
CA LYS A 25 -13.69 -15.01 -7.26
C LYS A 25 -13.02 -13.73 -7.78
N ASN A 26 -13.76 -12.86 -8.49
CA ASN A 26 -13.21 -11.66 -9.15
C ASN A 26 -13.31 -10.34 -8.35
N ARG A 27 -13.57 -10.36 -7.05
CA ARG A 27 -13.57 -9.13 -6.20
C ARG A 27 -12.16 -8.66 -5.79
N PHE A 28 -11.18 -8.74 -6.69
CA PHE A 28 -9.94 -7.99 -6.52
C PHE A 28 -10.11 -6.59 -7.15
N SER A 29 -10.92 -5.75 -6.49
CA SER A 29 -11.23 -4.37 -6.91
C SER A 29 -10.04 -3.41 -6.71
N GLU A 30 -8.99 -3.81 -6.00
CA GLU A 30 -7.81 -2.97 -5.85
C GLU A 30 -6.90 -3.04 -7.09
N THR A 31 -7.15 -2.13 -8.03
CA THR A 31 -6.13 -1.73 -9.00
C THR A 31 -4.88 -1.30 -8.23
N GLY A 32 -3.79 -2.09 -8.32
CA GLY A 32 -2.48 -1.80 -7.70
C GLY A 32 -1.83 -0.46 -8.08
N THR A 33 -2.54 0.38 -8.81
CA THR A 33 -2.22 1.76 -9.19
C THR A 33 -1.86 2.64 -8.00
N LEU A 34 -2.59 2.55 -6.88
CA LEU A 34 -2.30 3.36 -5.69
C LEU A 34 -0.96 2.96 -5.06
N TYR A 35 -0.71 1.66 -4.90
CA TYR A 35 0.58 1.15 -4.39
C TYR A 35 1.74 1.56 -5.31
N LEU A 36 1.57 1.46 -6.64
CA LEU A 36 2.58 1.89 -7.61
C LEU A 36 2.87 3.39 -7.53
N LEU A 37 1.83 4.22 -7.49
CA LEU A 37 1.97 5.68 -7.42
C LEU A 37 2.76 6.08 -6.18
N TRP A 38 2.34 5.58 -5.04
CA TRP A 38 2.97 5.85 -3.76
C TRP A 38 4.40 5.31 -3.70
N GLY A 39 4.65 4.13 -4.26
CA GLY A 39 5.98 3.53 -4.34
C GLY A 39 6.95 4.42 -5.13
N TRP A 40 6.53 4.91 -6.29
CA TRP A 40 7.35 5.80 -7.12
C TRP A 40 7.57 7.17 -6.47
N VAL A 41 6.54 7.77 -5.86
CA VAL A 41 6.66 9.07 -5.20
C VAL A 41 7.69 8.99 -4.07
N ILE A 42 7.60 7.99 -3.19
CA ILE A 42 8.53 7.87 -2.06
C ILE A 42 9.94 7.52 -2.55
N LEU A 43 10.07 6.66 -3.56
CA LEU A 43 11.38 6.34 -4.15
C LEU A 43 12.08 7.58 -4.70
N VAL A 44 11.37 8.40 -5.49
CA VAL A 44 11.92 9.66 -6.04
C VAL A 44 12.27 10.62 -4.90
N CYS A 45 11.46 10.67 -3.84
CA CYS A 45 11.76 11.48 -2.67
C CYS A 45 13.06 11.04 -1.99
N CYS A 46 13.21 9.74 -1.74
CA CYS A 46 14.39 9.19 -1.07
C CYS A 46 15.67 9.43 -1.88
N ILE A 47 15.63 9.18 -3.19
CA ILE A 47 16.79 9.40 -4.08
C ILE A 47 17.16 10.88 -4.13
N THR A 48 16.18 11.76 -4.34
CA THR A 48 16.45 13.20 -4.46
C THR A 48 16.99 13.77 -3.15
N GLN A 49 16.44 13.36 -2.00
CA GLN A 49 16.95 13.78 -0.70
C GLN A 49 18.37 13.23 -0.43
N PHE A 50 18.65 11.98 -0.79
CA PHE A 50 19.98 11.40 -0.65
C PHE A 50 21.03 12.13 -1.52
N VAL A 51 20.69 12.42 -2.78
CA VAL A 51 21.56 13.17 -3.69
C VAL A 51 21.78 14.60 -3.18
N SER A 52 20.74 15.26 -2.68
CA SER A 52 20.83 16.61 -2.15
C SER A 52 21.70 16.70 -0.89
N LEU A 53 21.60 15.71 0.00
CA LEU A 53 22.45 15.60 1.19
C LEU A 53 23.91 15.33 0.82
N LYS A 54 24.18 14.39 -0.10
CA LYS A 54 25.54 13.92 -0.39
C LYS A 54 26.33 14.83 -1.33
N TYR A 55 25.68 15.44 -2.33
CA TYR A 55 26.38 16.26 -3.34
C TYR A 55 26.29 17.75 -3.09
N PHE A 56 25.20 18.26 -2.51
CA PHE A 56 24.96 19.70 -2.38
C PHE A 56 25.16 20.24 -0.96
N ASN A 57 25.42 19.38 0.04
CA ASN A 57 25.52 19.74 1.47
C ASN A 57 24.33 20.60 1.95
N TYR A 58 23.20 20.47 1.27
CA TYR A 58 22.05 21.34 1.44
C TYR A 58 21.17 20.76 2.54
N GLN A 59 21.26 21.33 3.75
CA GLN A 59 20.47 20.88 4.91
C GLN A 59 18.94 20.99 4.71
N LYS A 60 18.47 21.66 3.66
CA LYS A 60 17.03 21.83 3.31
C LYS A 60 16.46 20.76 2.38
N GLY A 61 17.03 19.55 2.35
CA GLY A 61 16.51 18.42 1.57
C GLY A 61 15.06 18.00 1.89
N TYR A 62 14.42 18.56 2.93
CA TYR A 62 13.01 18.34 3.27
C TYR A 62 12.02 18.82 2.17
N GLN A 63 12.41 19.80 1.35
CA GLN A 63 11.51 20.36 0.32
C GLN A 63 11.03 19.31 -0.69
N VAL A 64 11.79 18.24 -0.87
CA VAL A 64 11.39 17.12 -1.74
C VAL A 64 10.08 16.48 -1.27
N TRP A 65 9.80 16.50 0.04
CA TRP A 65 8.54 15.97 0.60
C TRP A 65 7.31 16.80 0.20
N PHE A 66 7.43 17.97 -0.44
CA PHE A 66 6.28 18.63 -1.07
C PHE A 66 5.62 17.76 -2.15
N LEU A 67 6.37 16.85 -2.78
CA LEU A 67 5.83 15.87 -3.73
C LEU A 67 4.81 14.92 -3.08
N THR A 68 4.95 14.59 -1.80
CA THR A 68 3.99 13.70 -1.12
C THR A 68 2.65 14.39 -0.93
N TRP A 69 2.62 15.71 -0.71
CA TRP A 69 1.37 16.48 -0.68
C TRP A 69 0.64 16.43 -2.02
N LEU A 70 1.35 16.55 -3.14
CA LEU A 70 0.76 16.39 -4.47
C LEU A 70 0.20 14.98 -4.68
N ALA A 71 0.91 13.95 -4.20
CA ALA A 71 0.45 12.57 -4.26
C ALA A 71 -0.83 12.34 -3.44
N VAL A 72 -0.93 12.93 -2.25
CA VAL A 72 -2.14 12.88 -1.41
C VAL A 72 -3.31 13.54 -2.13
N ILE A 73 -3.12 14.71 -2.74
CA ILE A 73 -4.17 15.39 -3.53
C ILE A 73 -4.64 14.48 -4.67
N TYR A 74 -3.72 13.89 -5.43
CA TYR A 74 -4.05 12.95 -6.50
C TYR A 74 -4.82 11.73 -5.96
N GLN A 75 -4.38 11.16 -4.84
CA GLN A 75 -5.05 10.04 -4.19
C GLN A 75 -6.50 10.39 -3.85
N PHE A 76 -6.76 11.56 -3.23
CA PHE A 76 -8.12 11.98 -2.91
C PHE A 76 -9.00 12.12 -4.16
N ILE A 77 -8.47 12.70 -5.24
CA ILE A 77 -9.19 12.83 -6.51
C ILE A 77 -9.49 11.44 -7.11
N TYR A 78 -8.52 10.53 -7.09
CA TYR A 78 -8.68 9.17 -7.57
C TYR A 78 -9.74 8.41 -6.76
N LEU A 79 -9.65 8.43 -5.43
CA LEU A 79 -10.65 7.81 -4.55
C LEU A 79 -12.05 8.41 -4.76
N ALA A 80 -12.17 9.73 -4.92
CA ALA A 80 -13.46 10.40 -5.15
C ALA A 80 -14.09 9.96 -6.49
N LYS A 81 -13.27 9.76 -7.54
CA LYS A 81 -13.74 9.23 -8.83
C LYS A 81 -14.13 7.76 -8.76
N THR A 82 -13.37 6.93 -8.04
CA THR A 82 -13.65 5.49 -7.90
C THR A 82 -14.87 5.23 -7.02
N LYS A 83 -15.04 6.00 -5.93
CA LYS A 83 -16.19 5.91 -5.01
C LYS A 83 -17.53 6.22 -5.68
N LYS A 84 -17.53 7.01 -6.77
CA LYS A 84 -18.73 7.23 -7.61
C LYS A 84 -19.10 6.02 -8.49
N ARG A 85 -18.15 5.11 -8.74
CA ARG A 85 -18.34 3.94 -9.61
C ARG A 85 -18.65 2.66 -8.82
N GLU A 86 -18.14 2.52 -7.59
CA GLU A 86 -18.35 1.35 -6.75
C GLU A 86 -19.53 1.54 -5.79
N LYS A 87 -20.69 0.98 -6.14
CA LYS A 87 -21.93 1.06 -5.34
C LYS A 87 -21.94 0.15 -4.09
N VAL A 88 -20.94 -0.71 -3.90
CA VAL A 88 -20.90 -1.66 -2.78
C VAL A 88 -19.49 -1.70 -2.20
N LYS A 89 -19.32 -1.16 -0.99
CA LYS A 89 -18.08 -1.36 -0.21
C LYS A 89 -17.99 -2.82 0.19
N THR A 90 -16.86 -3.46 -0.05
CA THR A 90 -16.62 -4.83 0.43
C THR A 90 -16.06 -4.77 1.86
N TYR A 91 -16.32 -5.79 2.68
CA TYR A 91 -15.73 -5.93 4.01
C TYR A 91 -14.19 -5.78 3.99
N THR A 92 -13.54 -6.25 2.92
CA THR A 92 -12.10 -6.08 2.66
C THR A 92 -11.68 -4.61 2.63
N ASP A 93 -12.43 -3.75 1.93
CA ASP A 93 -12.12 -2.33 1.77
C ASP A 93 -12.25 -1.57 3.10
N GLU A 94 -13.21 -1.98 3.93
CA GLU A 94 -13.44 -1.41 5.25
C GLU A 94 -12.32 -1.78 6.23
N ILE A 95 -11.93 -3.06 6.27
CA ILE A 95 -10.81 -3.53 7.11
C ILE A 95 -9.50 -2.85 6.66
N MET A 96 -9.26 -2.72 5.35
CA MET A 96 -8.10 -1.97 4.84
C MET A 96 -8.10 -0.52 5.31
N GLY A 97 -9.25 0.15 5.24
CA GLY A 97 -9.40 1.51 5.77
C GLY A 97 -8.99 1.61 7.23
N PHE A 98 -9.41 0.67 8.08
CA PHE A 98 -9.02 0.61 9.49
C PHE A 98 -7.52 0.35 9.68
N VAL A 99 -6.92 -0.57 8.92
CA VAL A 99 -5.47 -0.84 8.97
C VAL A 99 -4.65 0.42 8.68
N TRP A 100 -5.03 1.16 7.63
CA TRP A 100 -4.37 2.41 7.26
C TRP A 100 -4.62 3.54 8.27
N LEU A 101 -5.83 3.63 8.84
CA LEU A 101 -6.14 4.58 9.90
C LEU A 101 -5.29 4.31 11.15
N THR A 102 -5.18 3.05 11.58
CA THR A 102 -4.32 2.65 12.70
C THR A 102 -2.86 2.98 12.41
N PHE A 103 -2.35 2.70 11.20
CA PHE A 103 -1.01 3.09 10.79
C PHE A 103 -0.77 4.60 10.94
N MET A 104 -1.70 5.44 10.46
CA MET A 104 -1.58 6.90 10.57
C MET A 104 -1.57 7.38 12.02
N ILE A 105 -2.48 6.87 12.85
CA ILE A 105 -2.56 7.24 14.28
C ILE A 105 -1.26 6.83 14.99
N CYS A 106 -0.81 5.59 14.82
CA CYS A 106 0.43 5.11 15.40
C CYS A 106 1.65 5.90 14.92
N GLY A 107 1.68 6.30 13.64
CA GLY A 107 2.75 7.11 13.06
C GLY A 107 2.83 8.49 13.66
N VAL A 108 1.69 9.17 13.80
CA VAL A 108 1.63 10.50 14.42
C VAL A 108 2.08 10.45 15.89
N VAL A 109 1.56 9.48 16.66
CA VAL A 109 1.93 9.30 18.07
C VAL A 109 3.43 9.00 18.21
N MET A 110 3.96 8.09 17.39
CA MET A 110 5.37 7.73 17.39
C MET A 110 6.27 8.93 17.07
N VAL A 111 5.99 9.66 15.99
CA VAL A 111 6.77 10.85 15.60
C VAL A 111 6.71 11.91 16.68
N PHE A 112 5.53 12.15 17.29
CA PHE A 112 5.38 13.10 18.38
C PHE A 112 6.25 12.74 19.60
N ILE A 113 6.25 11.46 20.01
CA ILE A 113 7.09 10.97 21.10
C ILE A 113 8.58 11.16 20.78
N LEU A 114 9.03 10.79 19.58
CA LEU A 114 10.43 10.91 19.18
C LEU A 114 10.92 12.35 19.13
N ILE A 115 10.08 13.29 18.67
CA ILE A 115 10.38 14.72 18.69
C ILE A 115 10.54 15.21 20.13
N LYS A 116 9.65 14.79 21.05
CA LYS A 116 9.74 15.18 22.47
C LYS A 116 10.96 14.60 23.18
N LEU A 117 11.37 13.39 22.82
CA LEU A 117 12.57 12.73 23.34
C LEU A 117 13.87 13.19 22.63
N LYS A 118 13.79 14.00 21.57
CA LYS A 118 14.90 14.45 20.73
C LYS A 118 15.73 13.32 20.09
N VAL A 119 15.14 12.13 19.92
CA VAL A 119 15.80 10.97 19.32
C VAL A 119 15.52 10.90 17.82
N PHE A 120 16.04 11.88 17.07
CA PHE A 120 15.78 12.01 15.64
C PHE A 120 16.39 10.87 14.80
N VAL A 121 17.47 10.28 15.28
CA VAL A 121 18.17 9.15 14.65
C VAL A 121 17.28 7.92 14.53
N ALA A 122 16.34 7.72 15.47
CA ALA A 122 15.47 6.56 15.49
C ALA A 122 14.23 6.69 14.59
N ILE A 123 13.97 7.86 13.99
CA ILE A 123 12.74 8.12 13.22
C ILE A 123 12.66 7.20 12.00
N ASN A 124 13.71 7.10 11.19
CA ASN A 124 13.70 6.28 9.98
C ASN A 124 13.52 4.77 10.27
N PRO A 125 14.30 4.13 11.16
CA PRO A 125 14.08 2.72 11.50
C PRO A 125 12.69 2.44 12.06
N LEU A 126 12.18 3.30 12.94
CA LEU A 126 10.86 3.10 13.55
C LEU A 126 9.73 3.29 12.53
N ILE A 127 9.89 4.22 11.58
CA ILE A 127 8.99 4.33 10.42
C ILE A 127 9.03 3.03 9.61
N LEU A 128 10.19 2.42 9.36
CA LEU A 128 10.27 1.13 8.64
C LEU A 128 9.52 0.01 9.37
N VAL A 129 9.65 -0.07 10.70
CA VAL A 129 8.89 -1.03 11.52
C VAL A 129 7.39 -0.81 11.34
N LEU A 130 6.96 0.43 11.52
CA LEU A 130 5.55 0.80 11.45
C LEU A 130 4.97 0.58 10.06
N TYR A 131 5.74 0.84 9.01
CA TYR A 131 5.34 0.75 7.61
C TYR A 131 5.25 -0.70 7.10
N GLY A 132 6.01 -1.61 7.70
CA GLY A 132 5.87 -3.05 7.46
C GLY A 132 4.50 -3.59 7.87
N MET A 133 3.91 -3.04 8.95
CA MET A 133 2.63 -3.50 9.50
C MET A 133 1.43 -3.38 8.53
N PRO A 134 1.07 -2.18 8.02
CA PRO A 134 -0.07 -2.07 7.10
C PRO A 134 0.20 -2.84 5.82
N THR A 135 1.44 -2.83 5.29
CA THR A 135 1.79 -3.57 4.08
C THR A 135 1.60 -5.09 4.25
N PHE A 136 2.04 -5.63 5.38
CA PHE A 136 1.90 -7.05 5.72
C PHE A 136 0.43 -7.44 5.91
N LEU A 137 -0.32 -6.66 6.70
CA LEU A 137 -1.74 -6.90 6.91
C LEU A 137 -2.54 -6.78 5.61
N SER A 138 -2.23 -5.79 4.78
CA SER A 138 -2.80 -5.65 3.45
C SER A 138 -2.54 -6.90 2.60
N GLY A 139 -1.33 -7.48 2.68
CA GLY A 139 -1.00 -8.74 2.03
C GLY A 139 -1.83 -9.93 2.53
N ILE A 140 -2.10 -10.02 3.84
CA ILE A 140 -2.95 -11.08 4.42
C ILE A 140 -4.40 -10.90 3.99
N ILE A 141 -4.94 -9.69 4.11
CA ILE A 141 -6.34 -9.36 3.79
C ILE A 141 -6.63 -9.62 2.31
N LEU A 142 -5.71 -9.22 1.41
CA LEU A 142 -5.81 -9.49 -0.03
C LEU A 142 -5.38 -10.91 -0.42
N LYS A 143 -4.94 -11.73 0.54
CA LYS A 143 -4.35 -13.06 0.29
C LYS A 143 -3.26 -13.04 -0.77
N TYR A 144 -2.44 -11.99 -0.75
CA TYR A 144 -1.46 -11.68 -1.78
C TYR A 144 -0.03 -11.73 -1.22
N LYS A 145 0.64 -12.86 -1.45
CA LYS A 145 1.98 -13.18 -0.92
C LYS A 145 3.05 -12.11 -1.21
N PRO A 146 3.09 -11.45 -2.39
CA PRO A 146 4.10 -10.42 -2.63
C PRO A 146 4.03 -9.23 -1.66
N LEU A 147 2.83 -8.81 -1.22
CA LEU A 147 2.70 -7.76 -0.19
C LEU A 147 3.20 -8.24 1.18
N ILE A 148 2.96 -9.51 1.53
CA ILE A 148 3.43 -10.13 2.78
C ILE A 148 4.97 -10.12 2.82
N ILE A 149 5.60 -10.58 1.74
CA ILE A 149 7.07 -10.57 1.60
C ILE A 149 7.61 -9.14 1.66
N GLY A 150 6.91 -8.20 1.03
CA GLY A 150 7.21 -6.78 1.10
C GLY A 150 7.22 -6.24 2.54
N GLY A 151 6.18 -6.51 3.32
CA GLY A 151 6.12 -6.12 4.74
C GLY A 151 7.21 -6.74 5.59
N ILE A 152 7.50 -8.04 5.40
CA ILE A 152 8.61 -8.72 6.10
C ILE A 152 9.96 -8.09 5.74
N SER A 153 10.17 -7.73 4.47
CA SER A 153 11.40 -7.09 4.04
C SER A 153 11.62 -5.73 4.72
N CYS A 154 10.56 -4.96 4.97
CA CYS A 154 10.64 -3.72 5.74
C CYS A 154 11.15 -3.96 7.17
N TRP A 155 10.69 -5.02 7.82
CA TRP A 155 11.14 -5.37 9.18
C TRP A 155 12.59 -5.85 9.19
N VAL A 156 13.01 -6.65 8.20
CA VAL A 156 14.42 -7.03 8.06
C VAL A 156 15.30 -5.80 7.88
N LEU A 157 14.92 -4.86 7.02
CA LEU A 157 15.66 -3.61 6.81
C LEU A 157 15.65 -2.71 8.06
N ALA A 158 14.56 -2.70 8.83
CA ALA A 158 14.49 -2.00 10.10
C ALA A 158 15.45 -2.57 11.15
N LEU A 159 15.60 -3.90 11.21
CA LEU A 159 16.55 -4.56 12.11
C LEU A 159 18.01 -4.32 11.69
N LEU A 160 18.28 -4.17 10.40
CA LEU A 160 19.62 -3.87 9.87
C LEU A 160 19.97 -2.38 10.00
N SER A 161 18.99 -1.49 10.10
CA SER A 161 19.19 -0.04 10.15
C SER A 161 20.16 0.45 11.25
N PRO A 162 20.16 -0.06 12.49
CA PRO A 162 21.10 0.35 13.53
C PRO A 162 22.56 0.04 13.20
N LEU A 163 22.81 -0.92 12.31
CA LEU A 163 24.16 -1.31 11.87
C LEU A 163 24.71 -0.42 10.75
N VAL A 164 23.86 0.46 10.22
CA VAL A 164 24.14 1.26 9.02
C VAL A 164 24.21 2.75 9.40
N PRO A 165 25.18 3.51 8.85
CA PRO A 165 25.27 4.94 9.11
C PRO A 165 24.00 5.69 8.69
N ILE A 166 23.66 6.76 9.41
CA ILE A 166 22.39 7.50 9.23
C ILE A 166 22.17 8.04 7.81
N GLU A 167 23.25 8.34 7.09
CA GLU A 167 23.21 8.78 5.70
C GLU A 167 22.51 7.77 4.77
N TYR A 168 22.65 6.48 5.06
CA TYR A 168 22.09 5.40 4.25
C TYR A 168 20.69 4.95 4.73
N HIS A 169 20.15 5.52 5.81
CA HIS A 169 18.80 5.18 6.28
C HIS A 169 17.73 5.51 5.23
N LEU A 170 17.93 6.57 4.45
CA LEU A 170 17.08 6.93 3.30
C LEU A 170 17.13 5.89 2.18
N LEU A 171 18.28 5.24 1.98
CA LEU A 171 18.43 4.17 0.98
C LEU A 171 17.77 2.88 1.46
N LEU A 172 17.85 2.56 2.76
CA LEU A 172 17.09 1.46 3.34
C LEU A 172 15.59 1.67 3.15
N LEU A 173 15.10 2.90 3.31
CA LEU A 173 13.70 3.26 3.03
C LEU A 173 13.35 3.08 1.54
N ALA A 174 14.22 3.51 0.63
CA ALA A 174 14.02 3.29 -0.81
C ALA A 174 13.94 1.79 -1.14
N CYS A 175 14.85 0.97 -0.60
CA CYS A 175 14.83 -0.49 -0.77
C CYS A 175 13.53 -1.11 -0.23
N ALA A 176 13.08 -0.68 0.95
CA ALA A 176 11.84 -1.14 1.56
C ALA A 176 10.63 -0.82 0.67
N VAL A 177 10.56 0.39 0.10
CA VAL A 177 9.47 0.81 -0.80
C VAL A 177 9.44 0.01 -2.10
N ILE A 178 10.62 -0.30 -2.67
CA ILE A 178 10.71 -1.14 -3.86
C ILE A 178 10.11 -2.52 -3.58
N ALA A 179 10.51 -3.14 -2.47
CA ALA A 179 10.07 -4.48 -2.09
C ALA A 179 8.60 -4.51 -1.63
N ALA A 180 8.16 -3.48 -0.91
CA ALA A 180 6.82 -3.39 -0.35
C ALA A 180 5.76 -3.01 -1.38
N TRP A 181 6.04 -2.02 -2.23
CA TRP A 181 5.00 -1.33 -3.01
C TRP A 181 5.22 -1.44 -4.53
N ILE A 182 6.46 -1.30 -5.01
CA ILE A 182 6.73 -1.32 -6.47
C ILE A 182 6.61 -2.73 -7.03
N ILE A 183 7.35 -3.69 -6.46
CA ILE A 183 7.32 -5.09 -6.92
C ILE A 183 5.88 -5.62 -6.84
N PRO A 184 5.19 -5.57 -5.68
CA PRO A 184 3.86 -6.14 -5.59
C PRO A 184 2.83 -5.38 -6.44
N GLY A 185 3.00 -4.07 -6.61
CA GLY A 185 2.15 -3.24 -7.47
C GLY A 185 2.22 -3.63 -8.95
N TYR A 186 3.41 -3.90 -9.49
CA TYR A 186 3.55 -4.38 -10.87
C TYR A 186 2.99 -5.79 -11.06
N LEU A 187 3.24 -6.71 -10.13
CA LEU A 187 2.68 -8.05 -10.20
C LEU A 187 1.15 -8.03 -10.10
N LEU A 188 0.57 -7.18 -9.25
CA LEU A 188 -0.87 -7.04 -9.11
C LEU A 188 -1.52 -6.48 -10.38
N ARG A 189 -0.88 -5.47 -11.00
CA ARG A 189 -1.34 -4.91 -12.29
C ARG A 189 -1.25 -5.91 -13.43
N SER A 190 -0.20 -6.73 -13.48
CA SER A 190 -0.05 -7.79 -14.48
C SER A 190 -1.15 -8.85 -14.33
N LYS A 191 -1.46 -9.26 -13.10
CA LYS A 191 -2.52 -10.23 -12.81
C LYS A 191 -3.90 -9.70 -13.22
N TYR A 192 -4.21 -8.45 -12.86
CA TYR A 192 -5.47 -7.79 -13.24
C TYR A 192 -5.64 -7.70 -14.77
N LYS A 193 -4.55 -7.44 -15.51
CA LYS A 193 -4.60 -7.40 -16.98
C LYS A 193 -4.84 -8.79 -17.58
N LYS A 194 -4.32 -9.87 -16.99
CA LYS A 194 -4.54 -11.25 -17.46
C LYS A 194 -5.93 -11.79 -17.14
N GLU A 195 -6.57 -11.33 -16.08
CA GLU A 195 -7.94 -11.76 -15.69
C GLU A 195 -9.05 -10.99 -16.43
N ASN A 196 -8.72 -9.86 -17.08
CA ASN A 196 -9.66 -9.03 -17.86
C ASN A 196 -9.38 -9.05 -19.38
N ILE A 197 -8.57 -9.99 -19.86
CA ILE A 197 -8.40 -10.36 -21.29
C ILE A 197 -9.01 -11.75 -21.45
#